data_AF-A0A1C6EXF3-F1
#
_entry.id   AF-A0A1C6EXF3-F1
#
_cell.length_a   1.000
_cell.length_b   1.000
_cell.length_c   1.000
_cell.angle_alpha   90.00
_cell.angle_beta   90.00
_cell.angle_gamma   90.00
#
_symmetry.space_group_name_H-M   'P 1'
#
loop_
_entity.id
_entity.type
_entity.pdbx_description
1 polymer ?
#
loop_
_entity_poly.entity_id
_entity_poly.type
_entity_poly.pdbx_seq_one_letter_code
_entity_poly.pdbx_strand_id
1 'polypeptide(L)'
;MLLKELMKEAGFSQYRLAVESGVPHATLSGLLTGKTKIERCESGTLYKLTKTLGVSMEILVEDGIRRTEREKSYEYGLPGYLQHDLDMYKEGLKTHSNLLDCYWGELYGSINSAEIDDGAITAEHANYLRNKFLWGKEV
;
A
#
# COMPACT_ATOMS: atom_id res chain seq x y z
N MET A 1 3.95 1.60 -8.13
CA MET A 1 3.29 2.83 -7.61
C MET A 1 3.40 3.86 -8.71
N LEU A 2 2.31 4.54 -9.07
CA LEU A 2 2.27 5.42 -10.23
C LEU A 2 3.34 6.51 -10.20
N LEU A 3 3.60 7.11 -9.02
CA LEU A 3 4.68 8.09 -8.87
C LEU A 3 6.06 7.54 -9.27
N LYS A 4 6.37 6.28 -8.97
CA LYS A 4 7.64 5.63 -9.38
C LYS A 4 7.70 5.45 -10.90
N GLU A 5 6.59 5.11 -11.52
CA GLU A 5 6.49 4.92 -12.96
C GLU A 5 6.69 6.26 -13.69
N LEU A 6 6.00 7.32 -13.25
CA LEU A 6 6.16 8.68 -13.77
C LEU A 6 7.59 9.20 -13.61
N MET A 7 8.23 8.93 -12.47
CA MET A 7 9.65 9.25 -12.27
C MET A 7 10.55 8.54 -13.28
N LYS A 8 10.32 7.25 -13.51
CA LYS A 8 11.10 6.46 -14.46
C LYS A 8 10.92 6.97 -15.89
N GLU A 9 9.69 7.28 -16.29
CA GLU A 9 9.36 7.82 -17.62
C GLU A 9 10.00 9.19 -17.86
N ALA A 10 9.96 10.07 -16.85
CA ALA A 10 10.59 11.39 -16.92
C ALA A 10 12.11 11.35 -16.64
N GLY A 11 12.70 10.16 -16.46
CA GLY A 11 14.14 9.96 -16.24
C GLY A 11 14.66 10.57 -14.94
N PHE A 12 13.82 10.69 -13.90
CA PHE A 12 14.18 11.21 -12.59
C PHE A 12 14.63 10.10 -11.64
N SER A 13 15.76 10.33 -10.96
CA SER A 13 16.06 9.63 -9.72
C SER A 13 15.29 10.27 -8.56
N GLN A 14 15.10 9.53 -7.46
CA GLN A 14 14.49 10.07 -6.23
C GLN A 14 15.23 11.31 -5.73
N TYR A 15 16.56 11.27 -5.71
CA TYR A 15 17.37 12.41 -5.32
C TYR A 15 17.12 13.62 -6.23
N ARG A 16 17.17 13.42 -7.55
CA ARG A 16 17.01 14.51 -8.52
C ARG A 16 15.62 15.15 -8.40
N LEU A 17 14.57 14.35 -8.28
CA LEU A 17 13.21 14.86 -8.12
C LEU A 17 13.05 15.65 -6.81
N ALA A 18 13.60 15.18 -5.69
CA ALA A 18 13.55 15.91 -4.42
C ALA A 18 14.21 17.29 -4.53
N VAL A 19 15.40 17.35 -5.15
CA VAL A 19 16.13 18.61 -5.34
C VAL A 19 15.37 19.57 -6.27
N GLU A 20 14.94 19.10 -7.44
CA GLU A 20 14.31 19.97 -8.45
C GLU A 20 12.89 20.42 -8.06
N SER A 21 12.15 19.59 -7.33
CA SER A 21 10.80 19.97 -6.83
C SER A 21 10.85 20.80 -5.55
N GLY A 22 11.98 20.82 -4.84
CA GLY A 22 12.10 21.43 -3.51
C GLY A 22 11.25 20.71 -2.45
N VAL A 23 10.93 19.42 -2.66
CA VAL A 23 10.25 18.56 -1.69
C VAL A 23 11.31 17.81 -0.86
N PRO A 24 11.19 17.78 0.49
CA PRO A 24 12.15 17.07 1.32
C PRO A 24 12.30 15.61 0.91
N HIS A 25 13.55 15.11 0.90
CA HIS A 25 13.83 13.72 0.52
C HIS A 25 13.06 12.72 1.40
N ALA A 26 12.90 13.01 2.69
CA ALA A 26 12.12 12.19 3.61
C ALA A 26 10.64 12.09 3.19
N THR A 27 10.04 13.21 2.78
CA THR A 27 8.66 13.26 2.28
C THR A 27 8.51 12.47 0.99
N LEU A 28 9.41 12.66 0.03
CA LEU A 28 9.39 11.90 -1.23
C LEU A 28 9.61 10.40 -0.97
N SER A 29 10.53 10.05 -0.07
CA SER A 29 10.76 8.65 0.31
C SER A 29 9.53 8.04 1.00
N GLY A 30 8.84 8.80 1.85
CA GLY A 30 7.61 8.36 2.51
C GLY A 30 6.49 8.08 1.51
N LEU A 31 6.34 8.95 0.51
CA LEU A 31 5.42 8.76 -0.61
C LEU A 31 5.79 7.51 -1.43
N LEU A 32 7.04 7.39 -1.87
CA LEU A 32 7.50 6.28 -2.70
C LEU A 32 7.46 4.92 -1.98
N THR A 33 7.46 4.90 -0.65
CA THR A 33 7.35 3.66 0.13
C THR A 33 5.93 3.37 0.60
N GLY A 34 4.96 4.22 0.27
CA GLY A 34 3.58 4.12 0.74
C GLY A 34 3.39 4.43 2.24
N LYS A 35 4.46 4.76 2.99
CA LYS A 35 4.37 5.19 4.40
C LYS A 35 3.57 6.47 4.55
N THR A 36 3.65 7.35 3.56
CA THR A 36 2.83 8.55 3.46
C THR A 36 1.83 8.36 2.33
N LYS A 37 0.55 8.48 2.65
CA LYS A 37 -0.53 8.39 1.66
C LYS A 37 -0.67 9.71 0.89
N ILE A 38 -0.93 9.62 -0.42
CA ILE A 38 -1.05 10.79 -1.31
C ILE A 38 -2.14 11.74 -0.82
N GLU A 39 -3.29 11.21 -0.37
CA GLU A 39 -4.43 12.01 0.10
C GLU A 39 -4.17 12.74 1.43
N ARG A 40 -3.07 12.43 2.13
CA ARG A 40 -2.65 13.12 3.36
C ARG A 40 -1.55 14.15 3.11
N CYS A 41 -1.00 14.22 1.89
CA CYS A 41 0.00 15.21 1.56
C CYS A 41 -0.63 16.58 1.37
N GLU A 42 0.09 17.62 1.82
CA GLU A 42 -0.26 18.99 1.50
C GLU A 42 -0.31 19.16 -0.03
N SER A 43 -1.35 19.84 -0.51
CA SER A 43 -1.55 20.11 -1.94
C SER A 43 -0.34 20.80 -2.59
N GLY A 44 0.36 21.66 -1.84
CA GLY A 44 1.60 22.30 -2.28
C GLY A 44 2.73 21.31 -2.55
N THR A 45 2.81 20.20 -1.81
CA THR A 45 3.79 19.13 -2.07
C THR A 45 3.46 18.39 -3.35
N LEU A 46 2.19 18.00 -3.54
CA LEU A 46 1.75 17.34 -4.77
C LEU A 46 1.97 18.22 -5.99
N TYR A 47 1.63 19.52 -5.88
CA TYR A 47 1.85 20.50 -6.95
C TYR A 47 3.31 20.60 -7.36
N LYS A 48 4.22 20.70 -6.39
CA LYS A 48 5.67 20.75 -6.67
C LYS A 48 6.13 19.50 -7.43
N LEU A 49 5.75 18.31 -6.98
CA LEU A 49 6.14 17.05 -7.64
C LEU A 49 5.57 16.96 -9.06
N THR A 50 4.27 17.21 -9.24
CA THR A 50 3.61 17.04 -10.54
C THR A 50 4.05 18.10 -11.53
N LYS A 51 4.30 19.34 -11.07
CA LYS A 51 4.88 20.40 -11.87
C LYS A 51 6.28 20.05 -12.37
N THR A 52 7.15 19.53 -11.51
CA THR A 52 8.51 19.10 -11.90
C THR A 52 8.48 17.92 -12.85
N LEU A 53 7.53 16.99 -12.67
CA LEU A 53 7.34 15.84 -13.57
C LEU A 53 6.60 16.18 -14.87
N GLY A 54 6.03 17.40 -14.99
CA GLY A 54 5.28 17.81 -16.17
C GLY A 54 3.92 17.11 -16.34
N VAL A 55 3.30 16.66 -15.24
CA VAL A 55 2.02 15.93 -15.25
C VAL A 55 0.92 16.67 -14.48
N SER A 56 -0.33 16.31 -14.71
CA SER A 56 -1.46 16.81 -13.91
C SER A 56 -1.40 16.26 -12.48
N MET A 57 -1.73 17.09 -11.49
CA MET A 57 -1.88 16.64 -10.10
C MET A 57 -2.99 15.61 -9.94
N GLU A 58 -4.03 15.71 -10.77
CA GLU A 58 -5.19 14.82 -10.78
C GLU A 58 -4.78 13.35 -10.90
N ILE A 59 -3.79 13.03 -11.75
CA ILE A 59 -3.31 11.67 -11.98
C ILE A 59 -2.79 11.02 -10.68
N LEU A 60 -2.05 11.77 -9.86
CA LEU A 60 -1.56 11.25 -8.57
C LEU A 60 -2.68 11.13 -7.54
N VAL A 61 -3.59 12.10 -7.51
CA VAL A 61 -4.72 12.11 -6.56
C VAL A 61 -5.66 10.94 -6.87
N GLU A 62 -6.01 10.71 -8.12
CA GLU A 62 -6.84 9.58 -8.55
C GLU A 62 -6.20 8.23 -8.21
N ASP A 63 -4.90 8.06 -8.48
CA ASP A 63 -4.16 6.85 -8.09
C ASP A 63 -4.19 6.64 -6.57
N GLY A 64 -4.02 7.71 -5.78
CA GLY A 64 -4.13 7.67 -4.32
C GLY A 64 -5.51 7.24 -3.82
N ILE A 65 -6.58 7.81 -4.40
CA ILE A 65 -7.96 7.46 -4.08
C ILE A 65 -8.24 5.99 -4.41
N ARG A 66 -7.93 5.58 -5.65
CA ARG A 66 -8.15 4.19 -6.12
C ARG A 66 -7.42 3.17 -5.26
N ARG A 67 -6.16 3.46 -4.88
CA ARG A 67 -5.41 2.60 -3.94
C ARG A 67 -6.15 2.49 -2.63
N THR A 68 -6.51 3.61 -2.01
CA THR A 68 -7.19 3.64 -0.71
C THR A 68 -8.52 2.91 -0.74
N GLU A 69 -9.29 3.04 -1.82
CA GLU A 69 -10.53 2.29 -2.01
C GLU A 69 -10.27 0.78 -2.12
N ARG A 70 -9.27 0.38 -2.93
CA ARG A 70 -8.87 -1.03 -3.05
C ARG A 70 -8.40 -1.61 -1.71
N GLU A 71 -7.59 -0.87 -0.96
CA GLU A 71 -7.17 -1.30 0.38
C GLU A 71 -8.37 -1.56 1.29
N LYS A 72 -9.36 -0.65 1.29
CA LYS A 72 -10.57 -0.81 2.08
C LYS A 72 -11.39 -2.02 1.63
N SER A 73 -11.57 -2.21 0.33
CA SER A 73 -12.32 -3.36 -0.18
C SER A 73 -11.65 -4.69 0.10
N TYR A 74 -10.32 -4.72 0.22
CA TYR A 74 -9.56 -5.96 0.39
C TYR A 74 -9.22 -6.28 1.84
N GLU A 75 -9.34 -5.35 2.77
CA GLU A 75 -8.98 -5.58 4.18
C GLU A 75 -10.17 -5.65 5.14
N TYR A 76 -11.37 -5.36 4.65
CA TYR A 76 -12.59 -5.30 5.46
C TYR A 76 -13.75 -5.99 4.74
N GLY A 77 -14.71 -6.50 5.52
CA GLY A 77 -15.85 -7.24 4.97
C GLY A 77 -15.46 -8.63 4.47
N LEU A 78 -14.35 -9.18 4.97
CA LEU A 78 -13.89 -10.53 4.68
C LEU A 78 -14.80 -11.57 5.37
N PRO A 79 -14.78 -12.85 4.93
CA PRO A 79 -15.35 -13.95 5.72
C PRO A 79 -14.89 -13.88 7.18
N GLY A 80 -15.78 -14.19 8.12
CA GLY A 80 -15.54 -13.91 9.54
C GLY A 80 -14.24 -14.50 10.10
N TYR A 81 -13.87 -15.70 9.67
CA TYR A 81 -12.61 -16.34 10.06
C TYR A 81 -11.39 -15.57 9.51
N LEU A 82 -11.41 -15.22 8.22
CA LEU A 82 -10.32 -14.48 7.59
C LEU A 82 -10.18 -13.07 8.17
N GLN A 83 -11.30 -12.38 8.44
CA GLN A 83 -11.27 -11.08 9.10
C GLN A 83 -10.65 -11.19 10.50
N HIS A 84 -11.05 -12.20 11.26
CA HIS A 84 -10.52 -12.46 12.60
C HIS A 84 -9.00 -12.66 12.57
N ASP A 85 -8.50 -13.54 11.71
CA ASP A 85 -7.06 -13.85 11.64
C ASP A 85 -6.25 -12.66 11.12
N LEU A 86 -6.82 -11.88 10.19
CA LEU A 86 -6.19 -10.64 9.72
C LEU A 86 -6.06 -9.61 10.86
N ASP A 87 -7.11 -9.46 11.67
CA ASP A 87 -7.12 -8.53 12.79
C ASP A 87 -6.18 -8.99 13.92
N MET A 88 -6.15 -10.30 14.22
CA MET A 88 -5.21 -10.90 15.18
C MET A 88 -3.76 -10.70 14.76
N TYR A 89 -3.44 -10.91 13.48
CA TYR A 89 -2.10 -10.67 12.96
C TYR A 89 -1.72 -9.18 13.02
N LYS A 90 -2.62 -8.27 12.62
CA LYS A 90 -2.42 -6.81 12.73
C LYS A 90 -2.16 -6.37 14.17
N GLU A 91 -2.93 -6.88 15.14
CA GLU A 91 -2.72 -6.56 16.55
C GLU A 91 -1.43 -7.20 17.09
N GLY A 92 -1.09 -8.41 16.66
CA GLY A 92 0.17 -9.07 16.98
C GLY A 92 1.38 -8.26 16.53
N LEU A 93 1.34 -7.67 15.34
CA LEU A 93 2.38 -6.76 14.84
C LEU A 93 2.48 -5.50 15.70
N LYS A 94 1.34 -4.90 16.06
CA LYS A 94 1.28 -3.67 16.87
C LYS A 94 1.77 -3.89 18.31
N THR A 95 1.52 -5.05 18.88
CA THR A 95 1.85 -5.40 20.27
C THR A 95 3.18 -6.12 20.42
N HIS A 96 3.87 -6.41 19.32
CA HIS A 96 5.07 -7.26 19.31
C HIS A 96 4.83 -8.61 19.99
N SER A 97 3.71 -9.27 19.65
CA SER A 97 3.33 -10.55 20.24
C SER A 97 4.40 -11.63 20.01
N ASN A 98 4.64 -12.43 21.04
CA ASN A 98 5.50 -13.62 20.95
C ASN A 98 4.88 -14.75 20.12
N LEU A 99 3.61 -14.61 19.70
CA LEU A 99 2.86 -15.59 18.89
C LEU A 99 2.72 -15.15 17.42
N LEU A 100 3.55 -14.21 16.98
CA LEU A 100 3.48 -13.67 15.62
C LEU A 100 3.63 -14.74 14.52
N ASP A 101 4.45 -15.76 14.77
CA ASP A 101 4.63 -16.91 13.88
C ASP A 101 3.35 -17.76 13.75
N CYS A 102 2.65 -17.95 14.86
CA CYS A 102 1.36 -18.64 14.90
C CYS A 102 0.29 -17.84 14.14
N TYR A 103 0.16 -16.54 14.43
CA TYR A 103 -0.80 -15.67 13.73
C TYR A 103 -0.50 -15.56 12.22
N TRP A 104 0.77 -15.58 11.84
CA TRP A 104 1.17 -15.64 10.43
C TRP A 104 0.66 -16.91 9.76
N GLY A 105 0.80 -18.07 10.44
CA GLY A 105 0.34 -19.37 9.95
C GLY A 105 -1.18 -19.44 9.79
N GLU A 106 -1.93 -18.98 10.80
CA GLU A 106 -3.39 -18.92 10.76
C GLU A 106 -3.87 -18.01 9.62
N LEU A 107 -3.33 -16.80 9.52
CA LEU A 107 -3.69 -15.87 8.45
C LEU A 107 -3.35 -16.45 7.06
N TYR A 108 -2.20 -17.10 6.90
CA TYR A 108 -1.85 -17.76 5.64
C TYR A 108 -2.85 -18.87 5.27
N GLY A 109 -3.23 -19.70 6.24
CA GLY A 109 -4.23 -20.75 6.07
C GLY A 109 -5.59 -20.17 5.66
N SER A 110 -6.08 -19.19 6.40
CA SER A 110 -7.37 -18.55 6.16
C SER A 110 -7.45 -17.83 4.81
N ILE A 111 -6.36 -17.19 4.36
CA ILE A 111 -6.33 -16.62 3.00
C ILE A 111 -6.48 -17.72 1.95
N ASN A 112 -5.80 -18.85 2.11
CA ASN A 112 -5.86 -19.94 1.14
C ASN A 112 -7.22 -20.65 1.14
N SER A 113 -7.83 -20.88 2.30
CA SER A 113 -9.18 -21.46 2.36
C SER A 113 -10.22 -20.51 1.76
N ALA A 114 -10.11 -19.20 1.99
CA ALA A 114 -10.98 -18.21 1.37
C ALA A 114 -10.83 -18.16 -0.16
N GLU A 115 -9.62 -18.38 -0.69
CA GLU A 115 -9.32 -18.39 -2.13
C GLU A 115 -9.74 -19.70 -2.81
N ILE A 116 -9.38 -20.85 -2.22
CA ILE A 116 -9.42 -22.16 -2.88
C ILE A 116 -10.66 -22.96 -2.50
N ASP A 117 -10.97 -23.03 -1.20
CA ASP A 117 -12.05 -23.89 -0.69
C ASP A 117 -13.40 -23.20 -0.81
N ASP A 118 -13.51 -21.98 -0.29
CA ASP A 118 -14.76 -21.21 -0.26
C ASP A 118 -15.00 -20.41 -1.54
N GLY A 119 -13.94 -20.05 -2.27
CA GLY A 119 -14.00 -19.11 -3.40
C GLY A 119 -14.55 -17.73 -3.01
N ALA A 120 -14.44 -17.35 -1.74
CA ALA A 120 -14.99 -16.12 -1.17
C ALA A 120 -14.18 -14.87 -1.56
N ILE A 121 -12.90 -15.03 -1.90
CA ILE A 121 -12.05 -13.95 -2.41
C ILE A 121 -11.37 -14.37 -3.71
N THR A 122 -11.04 -13.40 -4.57
CA THR A 122 -10.32 -13.67 -5.81
C THR A 122 -8.84 -13.93 -5.57
N ALA A 123 -8.16 -14.55 -6.53
CA ALA A 123 -6.71 -14.72 -6.49
C ALA A 123 -5.96 -13.38 -6.39
N GLU A 124 -6.47 -12.31 -7.00
CA GLU A 124 -5.90 -10.96 -6.88
C GLU A 124 -6.00 -10.45 -5.43
N HIS A 125 -7.16 -10.61 -4.80
CA HIS A 125 -7.41 -10.21 -3.42
C HIS A 125 -6.54 -11.03 -2.44
N ALA A 126 -6.48 -12.35 -2.61
CA ALA A 126 -5.62 -13.21 -1.82
C ALA A 126 -4.13 -12.83 -1.95
N ASN A 127 -3.67 -12.56 -3.18
CA ASN A 127 -2.31 -12.10 -3.42
C ASN A 127 -2.03 -10.72 -2.79
N TYR A 128 -3.01 -9.81 -2.81
CA TYR A 128 -2.87 -8.53 -2.11
C TYR A 128 -2.63 -8.74 -0.61
N LEU A 129 -3.45 -9.58 0.06
CA LEU A 129 -3.31 -9.85 1.50
C LEU A 129 -1.95 -10.48 1.83
N ARG A 130 -1.52 -11.49 1.06
CA ARG A 130 -0.20 -12.12 1.26
C ARG A 130 0.95 -11.16 1.05
N ASN A 131 0.93 -10.39 -0.05
CA ASN A 131 1.97 -9.42 -0.33
C ASN A 131 2.07 -8.36 0.77
N LYS A 132 0.94 -7.81 1.22
CA LYS A 132 0.92 -6.75 2.23
C LYS A 132 1.34 -7.23 3.61
N PHE A 133 0.75 -8.33 4.08
CA PHE A 133 0.83 -8.71 5.49
C PHE A 133 1.89 -9.78 5.75
N LEU A 134 2.07 -10.73 4.83
CA LEU A 134 2.90 -11.90 5.08
C LEU A 134 4.30 -11.81 4.49
N TRP A 135 4.45 -11.09 3.37
CA TRP A 135 5.72 -10.99 2.63
C TRP A 135 6.35 -9.60 2.68
N GLY A 136 5.68 -8.61 3.29
CA GLY A 136 6.21 -7.25 3.41
C GLY A 136 6.47 -6.55 2.08
N LYS A 137 5.72 -6.91 1.03
CA LYS A 137 5.82 -6.25 -0.28
C LYS A 137 4.92 -5.03 -0.32
N GLU A 138 5.36 -4.04 -1.09
CA GLU A 138 4.54 -2.87 -1.42
C GLU A 138 3.41 -3.28 -2.37
N VAL A 139 2.18 -2.88 -2.05
CA VAL A 139 0.95 -3.16 -2.81
C VAL A 139 0.25 -1.88 -3.23
#